data_AF-A0A6P2A3M0-F1
#
_entry.id   AF-A0A6P2A3M0-F1
#
_cell.length_a   1.000
_cell.length_b   1.000
_cell.length_c   1.000
_cell.angle_alpha   90.00
_cell.angle_beta   90.00
_cell.angle_gamma   90.00
#
_symmetry.space_group_name_H-M   'P 1'
#
loop_
_entity.id
_entity.type
_entity.pdbx_description
1 polymer ?
#
loop_
_entity_poly.entity_id
_entity_poly.type
_entity_poly.pdbx_seq_one_letter_code
_entity_poly.pdbx_strand_id
1 'polypeptide(L)'
;MSTEAARGHLEEALVLVDEALAAAECGEWEQVSELDARCRDASRAVADALQGYDPRPLVNGFVRLRERHRRLLELAEEHRDELARASRESRRGRQGARAYEDNT
;
A
#
# COMPACT_ATOMS: atom_id res chain seq x y z
N MET A 1 22.67 5.00 19.13
CA MET A 1 21.98 5.35 17.85
C MET A 1 21.40 6.75 18.01
N SER A 2 21.25 7.55 16.96
CA SER A 2 20.89 8.97 17.08
C SER A 2 19.45 9.22 16.62
N THR A 3 18.76 10.23 17.19
CA THR A 3 17.49 10.78 16.69
C THR A 3 17.57 11.14 15.19
N GLU A 4 18.75 11.46 14.69
CA GLU A 4 19.02 11.71 13.27
C GLU A 4 18.88 10.45 12.39
N ALA A 5 19.33 9.29 12.88
CA ALA A 5 19.14 8.02 12.18
C ALA A 5 17.65 7.64 12.12
N ALA A 6 16.93 7.82 13.24
CA ALA A 6 15.48 7.61 13.28
C ALA A 6 14.74 8.54 12.31
N ARG A 7 15.19 9.80 12.18
CA ARG A 7 14.64 10.74 11.19
C ARG A 7 14.90 10.28 9.76
N GLY A 8 16.12 9.85 9.44
CA GLY A 8 16.48 9.35 8.11
C GLY A 8 15.61 8.16 7.69
N HIS A 9 15.43 7.17 8.57
CA HIS A 9 14.56 6.02 8.30
C HIS A 9 13.08 6.42 8.14
N LEU A 10 12.63 7.46 8.86
CA LEU A 10 11.25 7.95 8.74
C LEU A 10 11.04 8.71 7.43
N GLU A 11 12.02 9.49 6.99
CA GLU A 11 12.01 10.14 5.67
C GLU A 11 12.02 9.10 4.54
N GLU A 12 12.83 8.05 4.66
CA GLU A 12 12.84 6.92 3.74
C GLU A 12 11.47 6.22 3.66
N ALA A 13 10.86 5.88 4.81
CA ALA A 13 9.53 5.28 4.87
C ALA A 13 8.46 6.16 4.21
N LEU A 14 8.53 7.49 4.40
CA LEU A 14 7.63 8.44 3.77
C LEU A 14 7.78 8.48 2.24
N VAL A 15 9.02 8.42 1.73
CA VAL A 15 9.26 8.34 0.28
C VAL A 15 8.70 7.04 -0.29
N LEU A 16 8.97 5.91 0.37
CA LEU A 16 8.51 4.59 -0.10
C LEU A 16 7.00 4.47 -0.16
N VAL A 17 6.27 5.01 0.83
CA VAL A 17 4.80 4.99 0.79
C VAL A 17 4.23 5.96 -0.25
N ASP A 18 4.92 7.07 -0.52
CA ASP A 18 4.51 8.00 -1.58
C ASP A 18 4.74 7.39 -2.98
N GLU A 19 5.84 6.66 -3.19
CA GLU A 19 6.07 5.87 -4.41
C GLU A 19 5.04 4.74 -4.54
N ALA A 20 4.70 4.06 -3.44
CA ALA A 20 3.69 3.00 -3.46
C ALA A 20 2.29 3.55 -3.82
N LEU A 21 1.95 4.76 -3.37
CA LEU A 21 0.72 5.43 -3.76
C LEU A 21 0.71 5.75 -5.26
N ALA A 22 1.81 6.27 -5.81
CA ALA A 22 1.91 6.54 -7.25
C ALA A 22 1.78 5.25 -8.08
N ALA A 23 2.43 4.16 -7.67
CA ALA A 23 2.30 2.85 -8.31
C ALA A 23 0.85 2.32 -8.23
N ALA A 24 0.17 2.48 -7.09
CA ALA A 24 -1.21 2.06 -6.92
C ALA A 24 -2.17 2.84 -7.84
N GLU A 25 -1.96 4.15 -8.01
CA GLU A 25 -2.72 4.98 -8.94
C GLU A 25 -2.51 4.57 -10.42
N CYS A 26 -1.34 4.02 -10.74
CA CYS A 26 -1.05 3.44 -12.05
C CYS A 26 -1.52 1.97 -12.20
N GLY A 27 -2.03 1.34 -11.13
CA GLY A 27 -2.43 -0.06 -11.12
C GLY A 27 -1.26 -1.06 -11.05
N GLU A 28 -0.06 -0.61 -10.69
CA GLU A 28 1.17 -1.41 -10.62
C GLU A 28 1.29 -2.17 -9.29
N TRP A 29 0.31 -3.04 -9.00
CA TRP A 29 0.14 -3.67 -7.67
C TRP A 29 1.29 -4.59 -7.23
N GLU A 30 2.05 -5.14 -8.16
CA GLU A 30 3.27 -5.89 -7.84
C GLU A 30 4.33 -4.96 -7.24
N GLN A 31 4.58 -3.82 -7.87
CA GLN A 31 5.49 -2.79 -7.36
C GLN A 31 5.01 -2.19 -6.04
N VAL A 32 3.70 -1.99 -5.87
CA VAL A 32 3.12 -1.56 -4.58
C VAL A 32 3.52 -2.51 -3.46
N SER A 33 3.49 -3.82 -3.70
CA SER A 33 3.83 -4.83 -2.69
C SER A 33 5.32 -4.79 -2.28
N GLU A 34 6.21 -4.56 -3.25
CA GLU A 34 7.66 -4.42 -3.00
C GLU A 34 7.99 -3.15 -2.21
N LEU A 35 7.38 -2.03 -2.61
CA LEU A 35 7.55 -0.74 -1.94
C LEU A 35 6.99 -0.75 -0.52
N ASP A 36 5.82 -1.36 -0.30
CA ASP A 36 5.24 -1.51 1.05
C ASP A 36 6.10 -2.40 1.95
N ALA A 37 6.70 -3.48 1.42
CA ALA A 37 7.64 -4.30 2.18
C ALA A 37 8.86 -3.50 2.65
N ARG A 38 9.48 -2.73 1.73
CA ARG A 38 10.60 -1.85 2.04
C ARG A 38 10.20 -0.76 3.06
N CYS A 39 9.00 -0.20 2.93
CA CYS A 39 8.48 0.79 3.87
C CYS A 39 8.36 0.24 5.30
N ARG A 40 7.91 -1.02 5.44
CA ARG A 40 7.84 -1.70 6.74
C ARG A 40 9.21 -1.96 7.34
N ASP A 41 10.20 -2.27 6.53
CA ASP A 41 11.58 -2.44 6.98
C ASP A 41 12.18 -1.12 7.47
N ALA A 42 11.99 -0.02 6.71
CA ALA A 42 12.40 1.32 7.13
C ALA A 42 11.68 1.75 8.43
N SER A 43 10.37 1.51 8.52
CA SER A 43 9.58 1.80 9.73
C SER A 43 10.08 1.02 10.96
N ARG A 44 10.53 -0.23 10.77
CA ARG A 44 11.15 -1.02 11.84
C ARG A 44 12.49 -0.42 12.27
N ALA A 45 13.31 0.01 11.31
CA ALA A 45 14.57 0.69 11.59
C ALA A 45 14.36 2.01 12.36
N VAL A 46 13.26 2.75 12.12
CA VAL A 46 12.89 3.91 12.95
C VAL A 46 12.68 3.49 14.41
N ALA A 47 11.91 2.43 14.66
CA ALA A 47 11.60 1.95 16.01
C ALA A 47 12.87 1.49 16.74
N ASP A 48 13.77 0.79 16.04
CA ASP A 48 15.05 0.35 16.58
C ASP A 48 15.95 1.56 16.92
N ALA A 49 16.02 2.55 16.02
CA ALA A 49 16.82 3.76 16.23
C ALA A 49 16.30 4.67 17.36
N LEU A 50 15.01 4.58 17.69
CA LEU A 50 14.37 5.35 18.77
C LEU A 50 14.57 4.75 20.17
N GLN A 51 15.18 3.57 20.31
CA GLN A 51 15.41 2.98 21.63
C GLN A 51 16.24 3.92 22.52
N GLY A 52 15.59 4.46 23.56
CA GLY A 52 16.20 5.38 24.52
C GLY A 52 16.14 6.87 24.13
N TYR A 53 15.42 7.23 23.06
CA TYR A 53 15.29 8.61 22.58
C TYR A 53 13.84 9.11 22.61
N ASP A 54 13.67 10.41 22.77
CA ASP A 54 12.37 11.05 22.72
C ASP A 54 11.81 11.08 21.29
N PRO A 55 10.66 10.43 21.01
CA PRO A 55 10.07 10.39 19.68
C PRO A 55 9.26 11.64 19.34
N ARG A 56 8.99 12.54 20.31
CA ARG A 56 8.17 13.75 20.09
C ARG A 56 8.57 14.58 18.86
N PRO A 57 9.87 14.77 18.55
CA PRO A 57 10.29 15.51 17.36
C PRO A 57 9.86 14.86 16.02
N LEU A 58 9.54 13.56 16.02
CA LEU A 58 9.18 12.79 14.83
C LEU A 58 7.66 12.60 14.67
N VAL A 59 6.85 13.06 15.63
CA VAL A 59 5.38 12.83 15.66
C VAL A 59 4.69 13.23 14.36
N ASN A 60 5.04 14.40 13.80
CA ASN A 60 4.44 14.86 12.55
C ASN A 60 4.74 13.92 11.38
N GLY A 61 5.95 13.33 11.33
CA GLY A 61 6.32 12.35 10.31
C GLY A 61 5.53 11.04 10.47
N PHE A 62 5.33 10.56 11.70
CA PHE A 62 4.50 9.38 11.95
C PHE A 62 3.03 9.60 11.58
N VAL A 63 2.48 10.80 11.86
CA VAL A 63 1.12 11.15 11.46
C VAL A 63 0.99 11.11 9.94
N ARG A 64 1.93 11.72 9.21
CA ARG A 64 1.96 11.67 7.74
C ARG A 64 2.06 10.24 7.21
N LEU A 65 2.97 9.43 7.76
CA LEU A 65 3.17 8.04 7.36
C LEU A 65 1.88 7.23 7.52
N ARG A 66 1.18 7.41 8.66
CA ARG A 66 -0.12 6.78 8.92
C ARG A 66 -1.18 7.22 7.91
N GLU A 67 -1.27 8.51 7.61
CA GLU A 67 -2.23 9.04 6.62
C GLU A 67 -1.99 8.48 5.22
N ARG A 68 -0.72 8.38 4.80
CA ARG A 68 -0.37 7.79 3.49
C ARG A 68 -0.69 6.30 3.42
N HIS A 69 -0.37 5.52 4.45
CA HIS A 69 -0.77 4.12 4.50
C HIS A 69 -2.28 3.92 4.51
N ARG A 70 -3.02 4.79 5.20
CA ARG A 70 -4.49 4.76 5.15
C ARG A 70 -4.99 4.98 3.72
N ARG A 71 -4.45 5.96 3.00
CA ARG A 71 -4.83 6.19 1.60
C ARG A 71 -4.48 5.00 0.70
N LEU A 72 -3.33 4.38 0.91
CA LEU A 72 -2.92 3.19 0.16
C LEU A 72 -3.88 2.01 0.41
N LEU A 73 -4.33 1.84 1.65
CA LEU A 73 -5.34 0.83 1.98
C LEU A 73 -6.68 1.11 1.28
N GLU A 74 -7.14 2.36 1.28
CA GLU A 74 -8.37 2.75 0.58
C GLU A 74 -8.28 2.40 -0.92
N LEU A 75 -7.16 2.71 -1.59
CA LEU A 75 -6.94 2.33 -2.99
C LEU A 75 -6.95 0.81 -3.21
N ALA A 76 -6.31 0.04 -2.32
CA ALA A 76 -6.28 -1.41 -2.41
C ALA A 76 -7.68 -2.04 -2.24
N GLU A 77 -8.51 -1.47 -1.36
CA GLU A 77 -9.90 -1.89 -1.17
C GLU A 77 -10.76 -1.58 -2.40
N GLU A 78 -10.62 -0.37 -2.96
CA GLU A 78 -11.28 0.03 -4.21
C GLU A 78 -10.93 -0.94 -5.34
N HIS A 79 -9.64 -1.22 -5.56
CA HIS A 79 -9.19 -2.12 -6.61
C HIS A 79 -9.66 -3.58 -6.41
N ARG A 80 -9.63 -4.08 -5.17
CA ARG A 80 -10.17 -5.41 -4.84
C ARG A 80 -11.65 -5.50 -5.22
N ASP A 81 -12.42 -4.47 -4.91
CA ASP A 81 -13.86 -4.43 -5.19
C ASP A 81 -14.14 -4.37 -6.70
N GLU A 82 -13.31 -3.66 -7.47
CA GLU A 82 -13.33 -3.64 -8.94
C GLU A 82 -13.02 -5.02 -9.52
N LEU A 83 -11.94 -5.67 -9.10
CA LEU A 83 -11.59 -7.04 -9.53
C LEU A 83 -12.71 -8.03 -9.20
N ALA A 84 -13.34 -7.90 -8.03
CA ALA A 84 -14.46 -8.73 -7.63
C ALA A 84 -15.69 -8.52 -8.54
N ARG A 85 -15.96 -7.28 -8.97
CA ARG A 85 -17.02 -6.96 -9.94
C ARG A 85 -16.71 -7.57 -11.32
N ALA A 86 -15.51 -7.32 -11.85
CA ALA A 86 -15.05 -7.84 -13.13
C ALA A 86 -15.11 -9.38 -13.18
N SER A 87 -14.71 -10.04 -12.10
CA SER A 87 -14.78 -11.51 -11.99
C SER A 87 -16.22 -12.04 -12.05
N ARG A 88 -17.17 -11.38 -11.37
CA ARG A 88 -18.59 -11.76 -11.40
C ARG A 88 -19.20 -11.56 -12.79
N GLU A 89 -18.88 -10.45 -13.46
CA GLU A 89 -19.34 -10.17 -14.82
C GLU A 89 -18.78 -11.17 -15.82
N SER A 90 -17.49 -11.46 -15.74
CA SER A 90 -16.82 -12.47 -16.57
C SER A 90 -17.45 -13.86 -16.42
N ARG A 91 -17.80 -14.27 -15.18
CA ARG A 91 -18.52 -15.53 -14.92
C ARG A 91 -19.93 -15.54 -15.55
N ARG A 92 -20.69 -14.45 -15.42
CA ARG A 92 -22.02 -14.33 -16.03
C ARG A 92 -21.95 -14.38 -17.55
N GLY A 93 -20.98 -13.68 -18.17
CA GLY A 93 -20.76 -13.71 -19.62
C GLY A 93 -20.48 -15.13 -20.14
N ARG A 94 -19.60 -15.88 -19.46
CA ARG A 94 -19.33 -17.29 -19.80
C ARG A 94 -20.55 -18.20 -19.66
N GLN A 95 -21.38 -17.99 -18.64
CA GLN A 95 -22.62 -18.75 -18.46
C GLN A 95 -23.64 -18.44 -19.56
N GLY A 96 -23.79 -17.16 -19.93
CA GLY A 96 -24.66 -16.74 -21.04
C GLY A 96 -24.22 -17.28 -22.39
N ALA A 97 -22.91 -17.27 -22.68
CA ALA A 97 -22.37 -17.83 -23.93
C ALA A 97 -22.64 -19.33 -24.07
N ARG A 98 -22.41 -20.11 -23.00
CA ARG A 98 -22.71 -21.55 -22.99
C ARG A 98 -24.19 -21.86 -23.18
N ALA A 99 -25.08 -21.10 -22.52
CA ALA A 99 -26.52 -21.29 -22.67
C ALA A 99 -27.03 -20.98 -24.09
N TYR A 100 -26.32 -20.12 -24.83
CA TYR A 100 -26.62 -19.83 -26.24
C TYR A 100 -26.13 -20.96 -27.14
N GLU A 101 -24.89 -21.44 -26.94
CA GLU A 101 -24.34 -22.60 -27.65
C GLU A 101 -25.18 -23.87 -27.45
N ASP A 102 -25.67 -24.14 -26.23
CA ASP A 102 -26.50 -25.31 -25.93
C ASP A 102 -27.95 -25.22 -26.48
N ASN A 103 -28.40 -24.03 -26.91
CA ASN A 103 -29.75 -23.81 -27.48
C ASN A 103 -29.75 -23.56 -29.00
N THR A 104 -28.61 -23.75 -29.68
CA THR A 104 -28.49 -23.72 -31.16
C THR A 104 -28.13 -25.09 -31.70
#